data_AF-A0A6H3NU93-F1
#
_entry.id   AF-A0A6H3NU93-F1
#
_cell.length_a   1.000
_cell.length_b   1.000
_cell.length_c   1.000
_cell.angle_alpha   90.00
_cell.angle_beta   90.00
_cell.angle_gamma   90.00
#
_symmetry.space_group_name_H-M   'P 1'
#
loop_
_entity.id
_entity.type
_entity.pdbx_description
1 polymer ?
#
loop_
_entity_poly.entity_id
_entity_poly.type
_entity_poly.pdbx_seq_one_letter_code
_entity_poly.pdbx_strand_id
1 'polypeptide(L)'
;MLINVAFFLFSLTFLPIHSEPTDKENCGKPIVISDWEISNSTESEFDDKKFCQIVREISSDESEFHSFLVERHGKLITEIYNTREDHPFNKRYGLRFPFDGETKFDTNTLHDVRSVSKSVVSLLFGIAIDKKILDGVDTLSFYPALPVAVDDSKQKITWKHLLTMSSGLNWEEWRYGFIFSDETRLLWKKDIPGFVFDRKIINSPGTKFNYNGGGTSVLSDILIVKTNKSLKELAKEWLFDPLEIQNFEWVEDTNGRALPHAGLRLRPRDMLKLGRLVLNHGNWKGKQIVSKQWLNESLKFHIDSEVKIFRKDGKSLGYGYQWWLGETIYWEKKIPWSLALGNGGQLIFSIPSLDMVIVTTAGGYGDPTSIQRILDVIEKIITTAK
;
A
#
# COMPACT_ATOMS: atom_id res chain seq x y z
N MET A 1 -45.14 -34.31 43.53
CA MET A 1 -45.54 -33.02 42.94
C MET A 1 -44.38 -32.54 42.07
N LEU A 2 -44.39 -32.89 40.78
CA LEU A 2 -43.36 -32.50 39.80
C LEU A 2 -43.80 -31.19 39.15
N ILE A 3 -43.01 -30.14 39.29
CA ILE A 3 -43.23 -28.84 38.65
C ILE A 3 -42.37 -28.81 37.38
N ASN A 4 -43.04 -28.84 36.22
CA ASN A 4 -42.42 -28.55 34.92
C ASN A 4 -42.23 -27.04 34.80
N VAL A 5 -40.99 -26.58 34.59
CA VAL A 5 -40.70 -25.22 34.17
C VAL A 5 -40.24 -25.27 32.71
N ALA A 6 -41.10 -24.80 31.81
CA ALA A 6 -40.80 -24.65 30.39
C ALA A 6 -39.99 -23.38 30.16
N PHE A 7 -38.81 -23.50 29.56
CA PHE A 7 -38.03 -22.37 29.06
C PHE A 7 -38.52 -22.01 27.64
N PHE A 8 -39.09 -20.81 27.49
CA PHE A 8 -39.37 -20.21 26.19
C PHE A 8 -38.10 -19.52 25.66
N LEU A 9 -37.53 -20.07 24.59
CA LEU A 9 -36.50 -19.40 23.78
C LEU A 9 -37.18 -18.42 22.82
N PHE A 10 -37.02 -17.12 23.06
CA PHE A 10 -37.35 -16.08 22.09
C PHE A 10 -36.31 -16.08 20.98
N SER A 11 -36.72 -16.50 19.78
CA SER A 11 -35.95 -16.30 18.54
C SER A 11 -36.09 -14.84 18.10
N LEU A 12 -35.05 -14.04 18.33
CA LEU A 12 -34.89 -12.74 17.68
C LEU A 12 -34.30 -12.97 16.29
N THR A 13 -35.16 -13.00 15.27
CA THR A 13 -34.75 -12.99 13.87
C THR A 13 -34.20 -11.60 13.53
N PHE A 14 -32.88 -11.43 13.55
CA PHE A 14 -32.24 -10.32 12.86
C PHE A 14 -32.29 -10.60 11.37
N LEU A 15 -33.06 -9.80 10.63
CA LEU A 15 -32.97 -9.77 9.17
C LEU A 15 -31.66 -9.06 8.79
N PRO A 16 -30.71 -9.73 8.11
CA PRO A 16 -29.54 -9.06 7.59
C PRO A 16 -29.97 -8.12 6.47
N ILE A 17 -29.66 -6.83 6.62
CA ILE A 17 -29.72 -5.84 5.54
C ILE A 17 -28.77 -6.35 4.45
N HIS A 18 -29.34 -6.93 3.40
CA HIS A 18 -28.58 -7.38 2.23
C HIS A 18 -28.15 -6.16 1.43
N SER A 19 -26.85 -5.90 1.38
CA SER A 19 -26.28 -5.16 0.25
C SER A 19 -26.29 -6.08 -0.97
N GLU A 20 -27.02 -5.67 -2.00
CA GLU A 20 -27.05 -6.35 -3.29
C GLU A 20 -25.63 -6.49 -3.86
N PRO A 21 -25.27 -7.64 -4.43
CA PRO A 21 -24.01 -7.78 -5.15
C PRO A 21 -23.99 -6.77 -6.31
N THR A 22 -22.86 -6.07 -6.50
CA THR A 22 -22.65 -5.20 -7.66
C THR A 22 -22.99 -5.95 -8.93
N ASP A 23 -24.01 -5.47 -9.62
CA ASP A 23 -24.64 -6.12 -10.75
C ASP A 23 -23.62 -6.33 -11.88
N LYS A 24 -23.20 -7.59 -12.08
CA LYS A 24 -22.14 -7.99 -13.03
C LYS A 24 -22.43 -7.55 -14.48
N GLU A 25 -23.69 -7.20 -14.78
CA GLU A 25 -24.14 -6.73 -16.10
C GLU A 25 -23.76 -5.27 -16.40
N ASN A 26 -23.50 -4.44 -15.39
CA ASN A 26 -23.38 -2.98 -15.51
C ASN A 26 -21.93 -2.44 -15.64
N CYS A 27 -20.95 -3.26 -16.04
CA CYS A 27 -19.56 -2.82 -16.22
C CYS A 27 -18.94 -2.16 -14.96
N GLY A 28 -19.34 -2.63 -13.78
CA GLY A 28 -18.79 -2.14 -12.50
C GLY A 28 -19.13 -0.69 -12.18
N LYS A 29 -20.35 -0.23 -12.51
CA LYS A 29 -20.84 1.09 -12.14
C LYS A 29 -20.64 1.34 -10.63
N PRO A 30 -20.10 2.50 -10.24
CA PRO A 30 -19.88 2.78 -8.82
C PRO A 30 -21.15 2.91 -8.00
N ILE A 31 -21.06 2.48 -6.75
CA ILE A 31 -22.10 2.64 -5.73
C ILE A 31 -22.12 4.11 -5.31
N VAL A 32 -23.30 4.73 -5.37
CA VAL A 32 -23.48 6.14 -5.00
C VAL A 32 -23.36 6.30 -3.48
N ILE A 33 -22.18 6.72 -3.03
CA ILE A 33 -21.85 7.05 -1.65
C ILE A 33 -21.20 8.44 -1.67
N SER A 34 -21.50 9.26 -0.65
CA SER A 34 -21.09 10.67 -0.62
C SER A 34 -19.59 10.94 -0.49
N ASP A 35 -18.74 9.90 -0.40
CA ASP A 35 -17.31 10.06 -0.16
C ASP A 35 -16.46 10.20 -1.43
N TRP A 36 -17.05 10.02 -2.63
CA TRP A 36 -16.39 10.26 -3.91
C TRP A 36 -17.37 10.65 -5.02
N GLU A 37 -16.99 11.61 -5.87
CA GLU A 37 -17.81 12.02 -7.02
C GLU A 37 -17.74 10.97 -8.15
N ILE A 38 -18.88 10.53 -8.68
CA ILE A 38 -18.94 9.46 -9.69
C ILE A 38 -19.01 10.07 -11.10
N SER A 39 -18.34 9.45 -12.08
CA SER A 39 -18.46 9.87 -13.47
C SER A 39 -19.79 9.40 -14.08
N ASN A 40 -20.38 10.25 -14.92
CA ASN A 40 -21.67 9.98 -15.55
C ASN A 40 -21.55 9.11 -16.82
N SER A 41 -20.34 8.91 -17.37
CA SER A 41 -20.14 8.07 -18.56
C SER A 41 -18.70 7.57 -18.70
N THR A 42 -18.54 6.26 -18.88
CA THR A 42 -17.29 5.60 -19.28
C THR A 42 -16.93 5.84 -20.74
N GLU A 43 -17.92 6.10 -21.60
CA GLU A 43 -17.75 6.14 -23.06
C GLU A 43 -16.88 7.30 -23.54
N SER A 44 -16.89 8.42 -22.84
CA SER A 44 -16.03 9.58 -23.16
C SER A 44 -14.59 9.39 -22.72
N GLU A 45 -14.33 8.47 -21.79
CA GLU A 45 -13.01 8.31 -21.16
C GLU A 45 -12.26 7.08 -21.68
N PHE A 46 -12.96 6.00 -22.01
CA PHE A 46 -12.36 4.73 -22.43
C PHE A 46 -12.97 4.18 -23.73
N ASP A 47 -12.27 3.25 -24.39
CA ASP A 47 -12.86 2.28 -25.30
C ASP A 47 -13.77 1.35 -24.49
N ASP A 48 -15.02 1.78 -24.34
CA ASP A 48 -16.02 1.19 -23.45
C ASP A 48 -16.17 -0.33 -23.63
N LYS A 49 -16.15 -0.82 -24.88
CA LYS A 49 -16.26 -2.26 -25.16
C LYS A 49 -15.08 -3.04 -24.58
N LYS A 50 -13.85 -2.56 -24.80
CA LYS A 50 -12.64 -3.22 -24.28
C LYS A 50 -12.54 -3.07 -22.77
N PHE A 51 -12.83 -1.89 -22.24
CA PHE A 51 -12.82 -1.62 -20.81
C PHE A 51 -13.79 -2.55 -20.08
N CYS A 52 -15.05 -2.61 -20.54
CA CYS A 52 -16.07 -3.46 -19.93
C CYS A 52 -15.80 -4.96 -20.11
N GLN A 53 -15.10 -5.38 -21.17
CA GLN A 53 -14.64 -6.76 -21.28
C GLN A 53 -13.66 -7.09 -20.13
N ILE A 54 -12.68 -6.23 -19.89
CA ILE A 54 -11.68 -6.43 -18.82
C ILE A 54 -12.34 -6.39 -17.44
N VAL A 55 -13.28 -5.46 -17.21
CA VAL A 55 -14.02 -5.39 -15.93
C VAL A 55 -14.83 -6.67 -15.67
N ARG A 56 -15.40 -7.29 -16.72
CA ARG A 56 -16.07 -8.59 -16.58
C ARG A 56 -15.09 -9.72 -16.25
N GLU A 57 -13.90 -9.72 -16.84
CA GLU A 57 -12.82 -10.68 -16.49
C GLU A 57 -12.44 -10.53 -15.00
N ILE A 58 -12.33 -9.30 -14.50
CA ILE A 58 -12.04 -8.98 -13.08
C ILE A 58 -13.18 -9.43 -12.15
N SER A 59 -14.43 -9.36 -12.61
CA SER A 59 -15.61 -9.73 -11.82
C SER A 59 -15.93 -11.23 -11.90
N SER A 60 -15.22 -11.98 -12.74
CA SER A 60 -15.40 -13.43 -12.91
C SER A 60 -14.88 -14.20 -11.71
N ASP A 61 -15.44 -15.39 -11.44
CA ASP A 61 -15.06 -16.20 -10.27
C ASP A 61 -13.63 -16.77 -10.37
N GLU A 62 -13.03 -16.75 -11.57
CA GLU A 62 -11.62 -17.11 -11.80
C GLU A 62 -10.65 -16.01 -11.36
N SER A 63 -11.16 -14.79 -11.11
CA SER A 63 -10.33 -13.65 -10.77
C SER A 63 -9.86 -13.66 -9.32
N GLU A 64 -8.60 -13.32 -9.09
CA GLU A 64 -8.00 -13.18 -7.75
C GLU A 64 -8.23 -11.81 -7.09
N PHE A 65 -8.87 -10.87 -7.80
CA PHE A 65 -9.19 -9.55 -7.26
C PHE A 65 -10.25 -9.65 -6.16
N HIS A 66 -9.94 -9.06 -5.00
CA HIS A 66 -10.92 -8.74 -3.97
C HIS A 66 -11.64 -7.44 -4.30
N SER A 67 -10.90 -6.43 -4.76
CA SER A 67 -11.46 -5.19 -5.28
C SER A 67 -10.63 -4.62 -6.43
N PHE A 68 -11.30 -3.87 -7.30
CA PHE A 68 -10.69 -3.14 -8.42
C PHE A 68 -11.43 -1.83 -8.63
N LEU A 69 -10.70 -0.72 -8.55
CA LEU A 69 -11.26 0.62 -8.68
C LEU A 69 -10.45 1.44 -9.70
N VAL A 70 -11.13 2.22 -10.53
CA VAL A 70 -10.52 3.20 -11.43
C VAL A 70 -11.15 4.55 -11.21
N GLU A 71 -10.30 5.54 -11.03
CA GLU A 71 -10.69 6.94 -10.88
C GLU A 71 -9.90 7.76 -11.91
N ARG A 72 -10.58 8.70 -12.58
CA ARG A 72 -9.97 9.56 -13.58
C ARG A 72 -10.60 10.95 -13.50
N HIS A 73 -9.78 11.99 -13.65
CA HIS A 73 -10.23 13.40 -13.58
C HIS A 73 -10.96 13.79 -12.29
N GLY A 74 -10.60 13.18 -11.17
CA GLY A 74 -11.24 13.37 -9.87
C GLY A 74 -12.50 12.52 -9.68
N LYS A 75 -12.93 11.73 -10.67
CA LYS A 75 -14.21 11.02 -10.66
C LYS A 75 -14.03 9.50 -10.68
N LEU A 76 -14.81 8.82 -9.84
CA LEU A 76 -14.82 7.37 -9.78
C LEU A 76 -15.54 6.82 -11.03
N ILE A 77 -14.83 5.97 -11.78
CA ILE A 77 -15.29 5.43 -13.07
C ILE A 77 -15.86 4.03 -12.89
N THR A 78 -15.14 3.18 -12.16
CA THR A 78 -15.57 1.82 -11.85
C THR A 78 -15.13 1.43 -10.45
N GLU A 79 -15.93 0.59 -9.81
CA GLU A 79 -15.52 -0.15 -8.63
C GLU A 79 -16.16 -1.53 -8.62
N ILE A 80 -15.35 -2.53 -8.28
CA ILE A 80 -15.74 -3.93 -8.16
C ILE A 80 -15.32 -4.43 -6.79
N TYR A 81 -16.18 -5.22 -6.15
CA TYR A 81 -15.88 -5.95 -4.93
C TYR A 81 -16.36 -7.40 -5.10
N ASN A 82 -15.44 -8.35 -4.95
CA ASN A 82 -15.70 -9.76 -5.15
C ASN A 82 -15.65 -10.51 -3.81
N THR A 83 -16.54 -11.48 -3.59
CA THR A 83 -16.38 -12.42 -2.48
C THR A 83 -15.24 -13.39 -2.78
N ARG A 84 -14.22 -13.43 -1.93
CA ARG A 84 -13.01 -14.25 -2.13
C ARG A 84 -12.41 -14.71 -0.81
N GLU A 85 -11.59 -15.75 -0.85
CA GLU A 85 -10.73 -16.09 0.29
C GLU A 85 -9.72 -14.97 0.59
N ASP A 86 -9.46 -14.76 1.88
CA ASP A 86 -8.48 -13.79 2.34
C ASP A 86 -7.62 -14.32 3.48
N HIS A 87 -6.38 -13.86 3.46
CA HIS A 87 -5.35 -14.20 4.43
C HIS A 87 -4.74 -12.93 5.04
N PRO A 88 -5.50 -12.18 5.87
CA PRO A 88 -5.03 -10.93 6.47
C PRO A 88 -3.71 -11.12 7.25
N PHE A 89 -2.92 -10.05 7.39
CA PHE A 89 -1.54 -10.11 7.87
C PHE A 89 -1.40 -10.67 9.29
N ASN A 90 -2.40 -10.48 10.16
CA ASN A 90 -2.47 -11.15 11.47
C ASN A 90 -2.41 -12.70 11.37
N LYS A 91 -2.90 -13.30 10.27
CA LYS A 91 -2.77 -14.74 9.99
C LYS A 91 -1.32 -15.17 9.70
N ARG A 92 -0.45 -14.28 9.18
CA ARG A 92 0.99 -14.56 8.95
C ARG A 92 1.75 -14.87 10.25
N TYR A 93 1.19 -14.51 11.41
CA TYR A 93 1.81 -14.66 12.74
C TYR A 93 1.17 -15.72 13.64
N GLY A 94 0.37 -16.63 13.07
CA GLY A 94 -0.03 -17.86 13.76
C GLY A 94 -1.30 -17.80 14.62
N LEU A 95 -2.11 -16.74 14.51
CA LEU A 95 -3.45 -16.71 15.09
C LEU A 95 -4.45 -17.36 14.10
N ARG A 96 -4.58 -18.70 14.15
CA ARG A 96 -5.61 -19.43 13.39
C ARG A 96 -6.79 -19.76 14.29
N PHE A 97 -8.00 -19.47 13.81
CA PHE A 97 -9.21 -20.21 14.20
C PHE A 97 -9.52 -21.25 13.10
N PRO A 98 -10.04 -22.44 13.43
CA PRO A 98 -10.24 -23.54 12.49
C PRO A 98 -11.33 -23.33 11.41
N PHE A 99 -11.87 -22.12 11.24
CA PHE A 99 -13.06 -21.83 10.40
C PHE A 99 -12.89 -20.64 9.45
N ASP A 100 -11.67 -20.28 9.06
CA ASP A 100 -11.47 -19.17 8.11
C ASP A 100 -12.04 -19.55 6.73
N GLY A 101 -13.06 -18.82 6.27
CA GLY A 101 -13.75 -19.01 4.98
C GLY A 101 -13.67 -17.78 4.07
N GLU A 102 -14.49 -17.76 3.02
CA GLU A 102 -14.61 -16.63 2.09
C GLU A 102 -15.01 -15.34 2.83
N THR A 103 -14.39 -14.23 2.43
CA THR A 103 -14.77 -12.89 2.86
C THR A 103 -15.57 -12.22 1.75
N LYS A 104 -16.79 -11.77 2.07
CA LYS A 104 -17.55 -10.89 1.18
C LYS A 104 -16.97 -9.49 1.31
N PHE A 105 -16.20 -9.07 0.31
CA PHE A 105 -15.65 -7.73 0.27
C PHE A 105 -16.69 -6.72 -0.18
N ASP A 106 -16.66 -5.54 0.43
CA ASP A 106 -17.51 -4.40 0.10
C ASP A 106 -16.77 -3.08 0.30
N THR A 107 -17.48 -1.96 0.08
CA THR A 107 -16.97 -0.59 0.19
C THR A 107 -16.42 -0.24 1.58
N ASN A 108 -16.82 -0.96 2.63
CA ASN A 108 -16.43 -0.70 4.01
C ASN A 108 -15.37 -1.67 4.53
N THR A 109 -15.07 -2.72 3.78
CA THR A 109 -14.15 -3.76 4.23
C THR A 109 -12.70 -3.26 4.19
N LEU A 110 -12.02 -3.35 5.33
CA LEU A 110 -10.60 -3.00 5.45
C LEU A 110 -9.72 -4.15 4.93
N HIS A 111 -8.89 -3.85 3.94
CA HIS A 111 -7.90 -4.76 3.40
C HIS A 111 -6.52 -4.51 3.96
N ASP A 112 -5.77 -5.57 4.25
CA ASP A 112 -4.35 -5.42 4.55
C ASP A 112 -3.56 -5.05 3.31
N VAL A 113 -3.08 -3.82 3.25
CA VAL A 113 -2.42 -3.27 2.06
C VAL A 113 -0.94 -3.66 1.98
N ARG A 114 -0.44 -4.46 2.93
CA ARG A 114 0.95 -4.95 2.98
C ARG A 114 1.94 -3.78 2.78
N SER A 115 2.91 -3.95 1.90
CA SER A 115 3.98 -2.99 1.65
C SER A 115 3.53 -1.64 1.07
N VAL A 116 2.26 -1.44 0.70
CA VAL A 116 1.73 -0.07 0.46
C VAL A 116 1.94 0.83 1.69
N SER A 117 1.98 0.23 2.89
CA SER A 117 2.33 0.91 4.15
C SER A 117 3.64 1.69 4.08
N LYS A 118 4.64 1.20 3.32
CA LYS A 118 5.92 1.88 3.11
C LYS A 118 5.70 3.22 2.40
N SER A 119 4.94 3.22 1.29
CA SER A 119 4.61 4.45 0.58
C SER A 119 3.86 5.47 1.46
N VAL A 120 3.02 5.01 2.39
CA VAL A 120 2.38 5.88 3.41
C VAL A 120 3.41 6.45 4.39
N VAL A 121 4.36 5.65 4.88
CA VAL A 121 5.47 6.12 5.74
C VAL A 121 6.33 7.16 5.00
N SER A 122 6.58 6.97 3.70
CA SER A 122 7.28 7.97 2.87
C SER A 122 6.53 9.31 2.81
N LEU A 123 5.19 9.30 2.68
CA LEU A 123 4.40 10.54 2.76
C LEU A 123 4.54 11.20 4.13
N LEU A 124 4.44 10.44 5.22
CA LEU A 124 4.59 10.98 6.58
C LEU A 124 5.99 11.56 6.83
N PHE A 125 7.03 10.94 6.27
CA PHE A 125 8.40 11.42 6.35
C PHE A 125 8.56 12.76 5.63
N GLY A 126 7.95 12.91 4.45
CA GLY A 126 7.88 14.18 3.73
C GLY A 126 7.17 15.27 4.53
N ILE A 127 6.03 14.94 5.15
CA ILE A 127 5.31 15.88 6.02
C ILE A 127 6.18 16.32 7.21
N ALA A 128 6.98 15.42 7.79
CA ALA A 128 7.89 15.76 8.87
C ALA A 128 8.98 16.75 8.43
N ILE A 129 9.50 16.62 7.19
CA ILE A 129 10.43 17.60 6.59
C ILE A 129 9.73 18.94 6.36
N ASP A 130 8.51 18.92 5.83
CA ASP A 130 7.71 20.13 5.60
C ASP A 130 7.45 20.89 6.91
N LYS A 131 7.19 20.14 8.00
CA LYS A 131 7.00 20.65 9.37
C LYS A 131 8.30 21.05 10.07
N LYS A 132 9.47 20.90 9.44
CA LYS A 132 10.80 21.17 10.02
C LYS A 132 11.11 20.34 11.28
N ILE A 133 10.50 19.16 11.38
CA ILE A 133 10.83 18.16 12.41
C ILE A 133 12.11 17.41 12.02
N LEU A 134 12.32 17.24 10.71
CA LEU A 134 13.53 16.70 10.10
C LEU A 134 14.06 17.71 9.07
N ASP A 135 15.38 17.81 8.94
CA ASP A 135 16.01 18.82 8.07
C ASP A 135 16.11 18.41 6.60
N GLY A 136 16.02 17.11 6.31
CA GLY A 136 16.17 16.58 4.96
C GLY A 136 16.49 15.09 4.95
N VAL A 137 17.04 14.61 3.84
CA VAL A 137 17.29 13.17 3.63
C VAL A 137 18.76 12.75 3.61
N ASP A 138 19.69 13.70 3.55
CA ASP A 138 21.10 13.44 3.24
C ASP A 138 21.96 13.00 4.44
N THR A 139 21.37 12.91 5.63
CA THR A 139 22.09 12.56 6.85
C THR A 139 21.14 11.94 7.86
N LEU A 140 21.60 10.92 8.59
CA LEU A 140 20.89 10.39 9.76
C LEU A 140 21.11 11.25 11.02
N SER A 141 21.72 12.44 10.89
CA SER A 141 21.83 13.40 11.99
C SER A 141 20.46 13.57 12.63
N PHE A 142 20.44 13.72 13.95
CA PHE A 142 19.25 13.72 14.81
C PHE A 142 18.78 12.37 15.33
N TYR A 143 19.29 11.24 14.85
CA TYR A 143 19.07 9.96 15.52
C TYR A 143 19.81 9.94 16.87
N PRO A 144 19.11 9.90 18.02
CA PRO A 144 19.79 9.80 19.30
C PRO A 144 20.54 8.46 19.37
N ALA A 145 21.87 8.55 19.43
CA ALA A 145 22.81 7.43 19.47
C ALA A 145 22.44 6.28 18.52
N LEU A 146 22.71 6.45 17.22
CA LEU A 146 22.88 5.29 16.36
C LEU A 146 23.93 4.37 17.02
N PRO A 147 23.65 3.07 17.23
CA PRO A 147 24.59 2.14 17.84
C PRO A 147 25.65 1.72 16.80
N VAL A 148 26.33 2.72 16.23
CA VAL A 148 27.28 2.58 15.16
C VAL A 148 28.54 3.32 15.59
N ALA A 149 29.68 2.64 15.58
CA ALA A 149 30.96 3.25 15.89
C ALA A 149 31.26 4.40 14.92
N VAL A 150 31.98 5.43 15.37
CA VAL A 150 32.25 6.64 14.57
C VAL A 150 33.04 6.33 13.29
N ASP A 151 33.83 5.26 13.30
CA ASP A 151 34.65 4.77 12.20
C ASP A 151 33.96 3.69 11.32
N ASP A 152 32.75 3.27 11.67
CA ASP A 152 32.02 2.27 10.89
C ASP A 152 31.48 2.87 9.59
N SER A 153 31.66 2.15 8.47
CA SER A 153 31.06 2.46 7.16
C SER A 153 29.56 2.78 7.19
N LYS A 154 28.81 2.29 8.19
CA LYS A 154 27.38 2.58 8.39
C LYS A 154 27.08 4.05 8.66
N GLN A 155 28.06 4.84 9.11
CA GLN A 155 27.93 6.29 9.24
C GLN A 155 27.63 7.00 7.92
N LYS A 156 27.88 6.34 6.77
CA LYS A 156 27.55 6.86 5.43
C LYS A 156 26.11 6.59 5.00
N ILE A 157 25.34 5.83 5.78
CA ILE A 157 23.92 5.62 5.50
C ILE A 157 23.17 6.93 5.79
N THR A 158 22.18 7.25 4.95
CA THR A 158 21.36 8.47 5.03
C THR A 158 19.89 8.08 5.00
N TRP A 159 18.96 8.99 5.32
CA TRP A 159 17.54 8.72 5.17
C TRP A 159 17.18 8.41 3.71
N LYS A 160 17.83 9.10 2.77
CA LYS A 160 17.70 8.83 1.33
C LYS A 160 17.97 7.36 1.04
N HIS A 161 19.06 6.80 1.57
CA HIS A 161 19.39 5.39 1.37
C HIS A 161 18.35 4.42 1.97
N LEU A 162 17.66 4.78 3.06
CA LEU A 162 16.56 3.99 3.60
C LEU A 162 15.30 4.10 2.73
N LEU A 163 15.00 5.30 2.24
CA LEU A 163 13.85 5.58 1.36
C LEU A 163 14.00 4.90 -0.01
N THR A 164 15.23 4.82 -0.54
CA THR A 164 15.54 4.19 -1.84
C THR A 164 15.90 2.71 -1.73
N MET A 165 15.77 2.09 -0.54
CA MET A 165 16.11 0.69 -0.30
C MET A 165 17.56 0.35 -0.72
N SER A 166 18.51 1.23 -0.43
CA SER A 166 19.89 1.12 -0.91
C SER A 166 20.90 1.38 0.21
N SER A 167 20.58 0.98 1.44
CA SER A 167 21.45 1.17 2.61
C SER A 167 22.76 0.36 2.55
N GLY A 168 22.82 -0.66 1.69
CA GLY A 168 23.96 -1.57 1.59
C GLY A 168 24.03 -2.62 2.71
N LEU A 169 23.07 -2.60 3.64
CA LEU A 169 22.93 -3.59 4.70
C LEU A 169 22.59 -4.96 4.11
N ASN A 170 23.20 -6.01 4.67
CA ASN A 170 22.88 -7.40 4.36
C ASN A 170 21.55 -7.78 5.03
N TRP A 171 20.47 -7.35 4.40
CA TRP A 171 19.12 -7.56 4.86
C TRP A 171 18.45 -8.71 4.10
N GLU A 172 17.88 -9.66 4.82
CA GLU A 172 17.17 -10.82 4.25
C GLU A 172 15.65 -10.68 4.43
N GLU A 173 14.98 -9.94 3.52
CA GLU A 173 13.52 -9.72 3.61
C GLU A 173 12.72 -11.03 3.43
N TRP A 174 13.03 -11.80 2.38
CA TRP A 174 12.19 -12.88 1.86
C TRP A 174 12.70 -14.30 2.16
N ARG A 175 13.60 -14.45 3.13
CA ARG A 175 14.11 -15.80 3.45
C ARG A 175 12.97 -16.66 4.00
N TYR A 176 12.80 -17.84 3.39
CA TYR A 176 11.71 -18.75 3.72
C TYR A 176 11.78 -19.22 5.18
N GLY A 177 10.64 -19.13 5.87
CA GLY A 177 10.47 -19.50 7.27
C GLY A 177 10.41 -18.28 8.22
N PHE A 178 9.43 -18.33 9.12
CA PHE A 178 9.02 -17.22 10.00
C PHE A 178 10.16 -16.60 10.83
N ILE A 179 11.15 -17.40 11.25
CA ILE A 179 12.28 -16.93 12.07
C ILE A 179 13.51 -16.52 11.25
N PHE A 180 13.51 -16.76 9.94
CA PHE A 180 14.69 -16.55 9.08
C PHE A 180 14.61 -15.27 8.24
N SER A 181 13.42 -14.70 8.08
CA SER A 181 13.22 -13.37 7.50
C SER A 181 13.56 -12.28 8.53
N ASP A 182 14.44 -11.35 8.15
CA ASP A 182 14.77 -10.20 8.99
C ASP A 182 13.56 -9.28 9.21
N GLU A 183 12.67 -9.14 8.21
CA GLU A 183 11.40 -8.40 8.35
C GLU A 183 10.55 -9.02 9.46
N THR A 184 10.37 -10.33 9.43
CA THR A 184 9.47 -11.01 10.37
C THR A 184 9.99 -10.90 11.81
N ARG A 185 11.32 -10.90 11.97
CA ARG A 185 11.99 -10.73 13.26
C ARG A 185 11.76 -9.37 13.92
N LEU A 186 11.39 -8.33 13.17
CA LEU A 186 11.10 -7.01 13.74
C LEU A 186 9.94 -7.04 14.75
N LEU A 187 9.00 -7.98 14.61
CA LEU A 187 7.80 -8.09 15.46
C LEU A 187 8.12 -8.20 16.97
N TRP A 188 9.30 -8.73 17.33
CA TRP A 188 9.71 -8.95 18.72
C TRP A 188 10.93 -8.11 19.15
N LYS A 189 11.34 -7.12 18.35
CA LYS A 189 12.54 -6.32 18.64
C LYS A 189 12.17 -5.01 19.29
N LYS A 190 12.59 -4.78 20.54
CA LYS A 190 12.42 -3.50 21.23
C LYS A 190 13.27 -2.40 20.57
N ASP A 191 14.56 -2.66 20.44
CA ASP A 191 15.51 -1.78 19.75
C ASP A 191 15.52 -2.07 18.24
N ILE A 192 14.67 -1.37 17.51
CA ILE A 192 14.54 -1.48 16.05
C ILE A 192 15.82 -0.97 15.36
N PRO A 193 16.35 0.22 15.68
CA PRO A 193 17.56 0.73 15.04
C PRO A 193 18.76 -0.17 15.27
N GLY A 194 18.99 -0.61 16.51
CA GLY A 194 20.07 -1.54 16.81
C GLY A 194 19.94 -2.85 16.05
N PHE A 195 18.72 -3.42 15.95
CA PHE A 195 18.51 -4.63 15.17
C PHE A 195 18.81 -4.47 13.67
N VAL A 196 18.45 -3.33 13.09
CA VAL A 196 18.65 -3.05 11.66
C VAL A 196 20.11 -2.74 11.36
N PHE A 197 20.75 -1.88 12.16
CA PHE A 197 22.14 -1.46 11.95
C PHE A 197 23.18 -2.46 12.46
N ASP A 198 22.79 -3.50 13.21
CA ASP A 198 23.65 -4.65 13.52
C ASP A 198 23.98 -5.49 12.26
N ARG A 199 23.23 -5.31 11.16
CA ARG A 199 23.53 -5.99 9.89
C ARG A 199 24.83 -5.50 9.28
N LYS A 200 25.62 -6.45 8.75
CA LYS A 200 26.85 -6.15 8.02
C LYS A 200 26.54 -5.32 6.78
N ILE A 201 27.42 -4.38 6.44
CA ILE A 201 27.42 -3.74 5.14
C ILE A 201 28.07 -4.69 4.12
N ILE A 202 27.38 -4.94 3.01
CA ILE A 202 27.86 -5.78 1.90
C ILE A 202 27.96 -5.02 0.58
N ASN A 203 27.39 -3.82 0.51
CA ASN A 203 27.50 -2.90 -0.64
C ASN A 203 27.68 -1.48 -0.11
N SER A 204 28.33 -0.61 -0.86
CA SER A 204 28.37 0.82 -0.52
C SER A 204 26.94 1.40 -0.47
N PRO A 205 26.59 2.22 0.55
CA PRO A 205 25.29 2.88 0.58
C PRO A 205 25.04 3.68 -0.70
N GLY A 206 23.83 3.55 -1.26
CA GLY A 206 23.41 4.22 -2.49
C GLY A 206 23.69 3.46 -3.79
N THR A 207 24.48 2.37 -3.76
CA THR A 207 24.94 1.75 -5.02
C THR A 207 24.13 0.55 -5.48
N LYS A 208 23.44 -0.15 -4.58
CA LYS A 208 22.66 -1.35 -4.92
C LYS A 208 21.34 -1.37 -4.18
N PHE A 209 20.28 -1.74 -4.89
CA PHE A 209 18.97 -1.97 -4.31
C PHE A 209 18.94 -3.28 -3.51
N ASN A 210 18.42 -3.21 -2.29
CA ASN A 210 18.07 -4.34 -1.44
C ASN A 210 16.78 -3.98 -0.68
N TYR A 211 15.66 -4.58 -1.07
CA TYR A 211 14.35 -4.32 -0.47
C TYR A 211 14.36 -4.62 1.03
N ASN A 212 14.02 -3.62 1.87
CA ASN A 212 14.33 -3.66 3.30
C ASN A 212 13.25 -2.99 4.17
N GLY A 213 12.37 -3.79 4.77
CA GLY A 213 11.37 -3.35 5.75
C GLY A 213 11.96 -2.81 7.05
N GLY A 214 13.18 -3.22 7.42
CA GLY A 214 13.93 -2.68 8.55
C GLY A 214 14.25 -1.21 8.39
N GLY A 215 14.73 -0.79 7.21
CA GLY A 215 14.97 0.62 6.89
C GLY A 215 13.71 1.47 7.01
N THR A 216 12.57 0.93 6.57
CA THR A 216 11.27 1.61 6.77
C THR A 216 10.89 1.72 8.24
N SER A 217 11.27 0.73 9.04
CA SER A 217 11.02 0.73 10.47
C SER A 217 11.86 1.78 11.21
N VAL A 218 13.10 2.00 10.78
CA VAL A 218 13.95 3.09 11.26
C VAL A 218 13.39 4.46 10.85
N LEU A 219 12.84 4.60 9.63
CA LEU A 219 12.16 5.83 9.21
C LEU A 219 10.96 6.17 10.10
N SER A 220 10.17 5.17 10.50
CA SER A 220 9.07 5.39 11.44
C SER A 220 9.56 5.70 12.86
N ASP A 221 10.60 5.02 13.33
CA ASP A 221 11.10 5.17 14.70
C ASP A 221 11.60 6.61 14.94
N ILE A 222 12.31 7.22 13.99
CA ILE A 222 12.74 8.61 14.14
C ILE A 222 11.56 9.59 14.21
N LEU A 223 10.47 9.35 13.48
CA LEU A 223 9.27 10.19 13.56
C LEU A 223 8.67 10.11 14.96
N ILE A 224 8.57 8.91 15.52
CA ILE A 224 8.07 8.68 16.89
C ILE A 224 8.97 9.39 17.91
N VAL A 225 10.29 9.18 17.81
CA VAL A 225 11.29 9.78 18.72
C VAL A 225 11.23 11.31 18.70
N LYS A 226 11.05 11.93 17.52
CA LYS A 226 11.04 13.39 17.39
C LYS A 226 9.74 14.04 17.80
N THR A 227 8.64 13.31 17.74
CA THR A 227 7.29 13.85 18.00
C THR A 227 6.73 13.41 19.33
N ASN A 228 7.26 12.34 19.91
CA ASN A 228 6.68 11.61 21.04
C ASN A 228 5.23 11.16 20.78
N LYS A 229 4.88 10.91 19.50
CA LYS A 229 3.58 10.38 19.06
C LYS A 229 3.77 9.04 18.36
N SER A 230 2.80 8.14 18.49
CA SER A 230 2.80 6.87 17.76
C SER A 230 2.64 7.10 16.26
N LEU A 231 3.10 6.14 15.44
CA LEU A 231 2.91 6.19 13.99
C LEU A 231 1.43 6.32 13.59
N LYS A 232 0.51 5.67 14.33
CA LYS A 232 -0.94 5.74 14.05
C LYS A 232 -1.48 7.14 14.29
N GLU A 233 -1.05 7.81 15.37
CA GLU A 233 -1.43 9.20 15.66
C GLU A 233 -0.90 10.14 14.59
N LEU A 234 0.37 9.97 14.18
CA LEU A 234 0.96 10.76 13.09
C LEU A 234 0.22 10.54 11.77
N ALA A 235 -0.07 9.29 11.41
CA ALA A 235 -0.81 8.96 10.20
C ALA A 235 -2.22 9.57 10.21
N LYS A 236 -2.91 9.46 11.34
CA LYS A 236 -4.23 10.05 11.55
C LYS A 236 -4.20 11.56 11.39
N GLU A 237 -3.40 12.26 12.18
CA GLU A 237 -3.41 13.72 12.25
C GLU A 237 -2.87 14.39 10.98
N TRP A 238 -1.78 13.84 10.42
CA TRP A 238 -1.05 14.52 9.36
C TRP A 238 -1.55 14.17 7.97
N LEU A 239 -2.11 12.97 7.77
CA LEU A 239 -2.44 12.46 6.45
C LEU A 239 -3.91 12.05 6.33
N PHE A 240 -4.39 11.17 7.20
CA PHE A 240 -5.72 10.56 7.05
C PHE A 240 -6.87 11.51 7.37
N ASP A 241 -6.80 12.28 8.46
CA ASP A 241 -7.84 13.27 8.78
C ASP A 241 -7.95 14.37 7.71
N PRO A 242 -6.83 14.96 7.22
CA PRO A 242 -6.88 15.88 6.07
C PRO A 242 -7.41 15.27 4.78
N LEU A 243 -7.27 13.95 4.59
CA LEU A 243 -7.82 13.20 3.46
C LEU A 243 -9.25 12.69 3.72
N GLU A 244 -9.84 12.94 4.88
CA GLU A 244 -11.15 12.40 5.25
C GLU A 244 -11.18 10.85 5.26
N ILE A 245 -10.07 10.21 5.67
CA ILE A 245 -9.96 8.76 5.92
C ILE A 245 -10.23 8.54 7.41
N GLN A 246 -11.45 8.08 7.73
CA GLN A 246 -11.92 8.00 9.12
C GLN A 246 -11.72 6.63 9.76
N ASN A 247 -11.69 5.57 8.95
CA ASN A 247 -11.56 4.20 9.42
C ASN A 247 -10.32 3.54 8.84
N PHE A 248 -9.38 3.20 9.70
CA PHE A 248 -8.20 2.43 9.35
C PHE A 248 -7.76 1.60 10.54
N GLU A 249 -7.07 0.50 10.27
CA GLU A 249 -6.37 -0.27 11.28
C GLU A 249 -4.90 -0.32 10.93
N TRP A 250 -4.05 -0.56 11.92
CA TRP A 250 -2.66 -0.85 11.67
C TRP A 250 -2.19 -1.91 12.64
N VAL A 251 -1.79 -3.07 12.10
CA VAL A 251 -1.28 -4.19 12.87
C VAL A 251 -0.06 -3.75 13.67
N GLU A 252 -0.01 -4.17 14.93
CA GLU A 252 1.04 -3.82 15.88
C GLU A 252 2.00 -4.99 16.12
N ASP A 253 3.22 -4.64 16.53
CA ASP A 253 4.22 -5.57 17.05
C ASP A 253 3.91 -5.97 18.50
N THR A 254 4.75 -6.85 19.06
CA THR A 254 4.60 -7.33 20.46
C THR A 254 4.81 -6.24 21.52
N ASN A 255 5.21 -5.03 21.13
CA ASN A 255 5.40 -3.87 22.00
C ASN A 255 4.33 -2.79 21.74
N GLY A 256 3.28 -3.08 20.96
CA GLY A 256 2.19 -2.15 20.67
C GLY A 256 2.53 -1.08 19.64
N ARG A 257 3.60 -1.24 18.84
CA ARG A 257 3.95 -0.30 17.77
C ARG A 257 3.41 -0.77 16.44
N ALA A 258 2.75 0.11 15.70
CA ALA A 258 2.33 -0.17 14.32
C ALA A 258 3.52 -0.65 13.47
N LEU A 259 3.31 -1.63 12.61
CA LEU A 259 4.34 -2.16 11.72
C LEU A 259 4.51 -1.25 10.49
N PRO A 260 5.52 -0.38 10.39
CA PRO A 260 5.56 0.64 9.32
C PRO A 260 5.79 0.04 7.92
N HIS A 261 6.40 -1.13 7.85
CA HIS A 261 6.73 -1.79 6.59
C HIS A 261 5.56 -2.62 6.01
N ALA A 262 4.46 -2.81 6.76
CA ALA A 262 3.29 -3.61 6.38
C ALA A 262 2.06 -3.29 7.27
N GLY A 263 1.04 -4.14 7.30
CA GLY A 263 0.03 -4.15 8.37
C GLY A 263 -0.96 -2.99 8.43
N LEU A 264 -0.81 -1.93 7.64
CA LEU A 264 -1.86 -0.92 7.44
C LEU A 264 -3.05 -1.61 6.77
N ARG A 265 -4.25 -1.30 7.26
CA ARG A 265 -5.50 -1.73 6.62
C ARG A 265 -6.37 -0.55 6.25
N LEU A 266 -6.79 -0.51 5.00
CA LEU A 266 -7.57 0.58 4.40
C LEU A 266 -8.73 0.04 3.57
N ARG A 267 -9.76 0.87 3.38
CA ARG A 267 -10.78 0.63 2.37
C ARG A 267 -10.21 0.94 0.98
N PRO A 268 -10.65 0.26 -0.10
CA PRO A 268 -10.18 0.56 -1.45
C PRO A 268 -10.40 2.02 -1.88
N ARG A 269 -11.51 2.65 -1.51
CA ARG A 269 -11.74 4.09 -1.75
C ARG A 269 -10.75 4.99 -1.01
N ASP A 270 -10.28 4.60 0.18
CA ASP A 270 -9.27 5.38 0.91
C ASP A 270 -7.87 5.21 0.31
N MET A 271 -7.58 4.05 -0.30
CA MET A 271 -6.40 3.88 -1.15
C MET A 271 -6.45 4.80 -2.38
N LEU A 272 -7.62 5.00 -3.00
CA LEU A 272 -7.78 5.97 -4.09
C LEU A 272 -7.47 7.40 -3.64
N LYS A 273 -7.87 7.79 -2.42
CA LYS A 273 -7.57 9.13 -1.87
C LYS A 273 -6.06 9.36 -1.79
N LEU A 274 -5.31 8.35 -1.36
CA LEU A 274 -3.84 8.40 -1.34
C LEU A 274 -3.26 8.53 -2.75
N GLY A 275 -3.75 7.74 -3.71
CA GLY A 275 -3.31 7.84 -5.11
C GLY A 275 -3.60 9.21 -5.73
N ARG A 276 -4.81 9.75 -5.50
CA ARG A 276 -5.24 11.06 -5.98
C ARG A 276 -4.48 12.20 -5.30
N LEU A 277 -4.14 12.08 -4.01
CA LEU A 277 -3.25 13.02 -3.34
C LEU A 277 -1.89 13.09 -4.04
N VAL A 278 -1.30 11.93 -4.34
CA VAL A 278 0.01 11.84 -5.01
C VAL A 278 -0.07 12.43 -6.42
N LEU A 279 -1.10 12.07 -7.18
CA LEU A 279 -1.37 12.57 -8.53
C LEU A 279 -1.55 14.10 -8.55
N ASN A 280 -2.21 14.66 -7.53
CA ASN A 280 -2.39 16.10 -7.36
C ASN A 280 -1.21 16.80 -6.68
N HIS A 281 -0.01 16.20 -6.70
CA HIS A 281 1.20 16.75 -6.09
C HIS A 281 1.00 17.18 -4.63
N GLY A 282 0.23 16.40 -3.88
CA GLY A 282 0.06 16.54 -2.44
C GLY A 282 -1.02 17.54 -2.04
N ASN A 283 -1.78 18.04 -3.01
CA ASN A 283 -2.95 18.88 -2.78
C ASN A 283 -4.23 18.04 -2.73
N TRP A 284 -5.00 18.19 -1.65
CA TRP A 284 -6.33 17.60 -1.52
C TRP A 284 -7.35 18.71 -1.28
N LYS A 285 -8.31 18.86 -2.20
CA LYS A 285 -9.39 19.86 -2.13
C LYS A 285 -8.90 21.28 -1.78
N GLY A 286 -7.77 21.71 -2.37
CA GLY A 286 -7.16 23.02 -2.14
C GLY A 286 -6.19 23.08 -0.96
N LYS A 287 -6.13 22.06 -0.10
CA LYS A 287 -5.19 21.99 1.02
C LYS A 287 -3.92 21.24 0.63
N GLN A 288 -2.75 21.87 0.77
CA GLN A 288 -1.47 21.18 0.62
C GLN A 288 -1.20 20.33 1.87
N ILE A 289 -1.22 19.01 1.73
CA ILE A 289 -0.95 18.05 2.81
C ILE A 289 0.52 17.64 2.81
N VAL A 290 1.05 17.27 1.64
CA VAL A 290 2.44 16.86 1.42
C VAL A 290 3.04 17.81 0.40
N SER A 291 4.23 18.37 0.58
CA SER A 291 4.74 19.36 -0.38
C SER A 291 4.94 18.78 -1.78
N LYS A 292 4.70 19.62 -2.80
CA LYS A 292 5.00 19.31 -4.20
C LYS A 292 6.47 18.94 -4.40
N GLN A 293 7.37 19.59 -3.66
CA GLN A 293 8.80 19.27 -3.68
C GLN A 293 9.07 17.84 -3.23
N TRP A 294 8.47 17.40 -2.11
CA TRP A 294 8.64 16.04 -1.62
C TRP A 294 8.15 15.00 -2.64
N LEU A 295 6.96 15.20 -3.21
CA LEU A 295 6.41 14.26 -4.19
C LEU A 295 7.23 14.22 -5.48
N ASN A 296 7.70 15.36 -5.98
CA ASN A 296 8.57 15.41 -7.15
C ASN A 296 9.85 14.60 -6.94
N GLU A 297 10.49 14.71 -5.77
CA GLU A 297 11.68 13.92 -5.45
C GLU A 297 11.35 12.45 -5.15
N SER A 298 10.20 12.18 -4.51
CA SER A 298 9.80 10.81 -4.14
C SER A 298 9.46 9.94 -5.33
N LEU A 299 8.91 10.54 -6.40
CA LEU A 299 8.52 9.86 -7.63
C LEU A 299 9.59 9.91 -8.72
N LYS A 300 10.76 10.48 -8.41
CA LYS A 300 11.91 10.50 -9.32
C LYS A 300 12.64 9.15 -9.27
N PHE A 301 13.18 8.72 -10.41
CA PHE A 301 14.10 7.59 -10.46
C PHE A 301 15.37 7.91 -9.66
N HIS A 302 15.63 7.14 -8.61
CA HIS A 302 16.88 7.22 -7.83
C HIS A 302 17.76 5.97 -8.01
N ILE A 303 17.15 4.79 -8.16
CA ILE A 303 17.90 3.54 -8.30
C ILE A 303 17.13 2.52 -9.14
N ASP A 304 17.87 1.68 -9.87
CA ASP A 304 17.33 0.48 -10.52
C ASP A 304 17.08 -0.59 -9.44
N SER A 305 15.86 -1.11 -9.36
CA SER A 305 15.52 -2.15 -8.37
C SER A 305 16.09 -3.54 -8.71
N GLU A 306 16.53 -3.76 -9.96
CA GLU A 306 16.85 -5.07 -10.52
C GLU A 306 15.67 -6.07 -10.52
N VAL A 307 14.47 -5.67 -10.07
CA VAL A 307 13.28 -6.53 -9.99
C VAL A 307 12.57 -6.57 -11.34
N LYS A 308 12.65 -7.73 -12.00
CA LYS A 308 12.08 -7.97 -13.34
C LYS A 308 10.81 -8.82 -13.34
N ILE A 309 10.53 -9.53 -12.24
CA ILE A 309 9.44 -10.52 -12.13
C ILE A 309 8.03 -9.96 -12.28
N PHE A 310 7.91 -8.63 -12.39
CA PHE A 310 6.66 -7.89 -12.55
C PHE A 310 6.52 -7.25 -13.94
N ARG A 311 7.45 -7.55 -14.87
CA ARG A 311 7.41 -7.04 -16.22
C ARG A 311 7.67 -8.11 -17.28
N LYS A 312 6.75 -8.23 -18.24
CA LYS A 312 6.91 -9.09 -19.42
C LYS A 312 8.03 -8.66 -20.37
N ASP A 313 8.36 -7.37 -20.38
CA ASP A 313 9.42 -6.82 -21.23
C ASP A 313 10.83 -7.10 -20.70
N GLY A 314 10.96 -7.78 -19.55
CA GLY A 314 12.24 -8.14 -18.94
C GLY A 314 13.03 -6.95 -18.39
N LYS A 315 12.45 -5.74 -18.39
CA LYS A 315 13.04 -4.56 -17.75
C LYS A 315 12.80 -4.62 -16.25
N SER A 316 13.72 -4.04 -15.50
CA SER A 316 13.53 -3.82 -14.07
C SER A 316 12.64 -2.61 -13.82
N LEU A 317 12.01 -2.58 -12.65
CA LEU A 317 11.33 -1.38 -12.16
C LEU A 317 12.34 -0.38 -11.62
N GLY A 318 12.09 0.90 -11.85
CA GLY A 318 12.78 1.96 -11.12
C GLY A 318 12.26 2.08 -9.70
N TYR A 319 13.04 2.72 -8.83
CA TYR A 319 12.62 2.99 -7.46
C TYR A 319 12.91 4.43 -7.04
N GLY A 320 11.94 5.02 -6.36
CA GLY A 320 12.00 6.35 -5.76
C GLY A 320 12.07 6.29 -4.24
N TYR A 321 11.42 7.23 -3.53
CA TYR A 321 11.30 7.18 -2.07
C TYR A 321 10.13 6.30 -1.65
N GLN A 322 10.37 4.99 -1.63
CA GLN A 322 9.36 3.95 -1.34
C GLN A 322 8.20 3.89 -2.35
N TRP A 323 8.50 4.25 -3.60
CA TRP A 323 7.60 4.15 -4.75
C TRP A 323 8.28 3.37 -5.87
N TRP A 324 7.56 2.42 -6.46
CA TRP A 324 7.99 1.73 -7.66
C TRP A 324 7.67 2.59 -8.88
N LEU A 325 8.54 2.58 -9.88
CA LEU A 325 8.42 3.41 -11.08
C LEU A 325 8.50 2.54 -12.32
N GLY A 326 7.64 2.84 -13.29
CA GLY A 326 7.61 2.11 -14.55
C GLY A 326 6.94 2.91 -15.66
N GLU A 327 6.86 2.29 -16.83
CA GLU A 327 6.14 2.83 -17.98
C GLU A 327 5.39 1.71 -18.70
N THR A 328 4.23 2.04 -19.26
CA THR A 328 3.51 1.22 -20.22
C THR A 328 3.73 1.79 -21.62
N ILE A 329 4.05 0.94 -22.60
CA ILE A 329 4.26 1.36 -23.99
C ILE A 329 3.02 0.99 -24.79
N TYR A 330 2.36 1.97 -25.40
CA TYR A 330 1.16 1.77 -26.21
C TYR A 330 1.19 2.67 -27.46
N TRP A 331 1.14 2.06 -28.66
CA TRP A 331 1.30 2.76 -29.95
C TRP A 331 2.47 3.76 -29.95
N GLU A 332 3.65 3.29 -29.55
CA GLU A 332 4.89 4.08 -29.44
C GLU A 332 4.88 5.21 -28.40
N LYS A 333 3.74 5.46 -27.72
CA LYS A 333 3.67 6.38 -26.59
C LYS A 333 4.10 5.69 -25.31
N LYS A 334 4.91 6.39 -24.53
CA LYS A 334 5.30 5.99 -23.18
C LYS A 334 4.36 6.63 -22.16
N ILE A 335 3.74 5.80 -21.34
CA ILE A 335 2.81 6.20 -20.29
C ILE A 335 3.50 5.90 -18.95
N PRO A 336 4.21 6.88 -18.36
CA PRO A 336 4.90 6.67 -17.09
C PRO A 336 3.89 6.57 -15.95
N TRP A 337 4.23 5.77 -14.95
CA TRP A 337 3.41 5.58 -13.76
C TRP A 337 4.28 5.37 -12.52
N SER A 338 3.70 5.70 -11.38
CA SER A 338 4.23 5.41 -10.05
C SER A 338 3.31 4.47 -9.30
N LEU A 339 3.88 3.58 -8.50
CA LEU A 339 3.18 2.47 -7.89
C LEU A 339 3.56 2.29 -6.41
N ALA A 340 2.56 2.28 -5.53
CA ALA A 340 2.68 1.64 -4.23
C ALA A 340 2.30 0.15 -4.38
N LEU A 341 3.23 -0.76 -4.11
CA LEU A 341 3.06 -2.20 -4.33
C LEU A 341 3.13 -2.95 -2.99
N GLY A 342 2.02 -3.62 -2.65
CA GLY A 342 1.91 -4.57 -1.56
C GLY A 342 1.83 -6.01 -2.06
N ASN A 343 2.45 -6.93 -1.30
CA ASN A 343 2.38 -8.37 -1.58
C ASN A 343 0.94 -8.85 -1.75
N GLY A 344 0.69 -9.74 -2.70
CA GLY A 344 -0.65 -10.28 -2.97
C GLY A 344 -1.58 -9.41 -3.80
N GLY A 345 -1.08 -8.32 -4.40
CA GLY A 345 -1.85 -7.52 -5.35
C GLY A 345 -2.55 -6.29 -4.75
N GLN A 346 -2.01 -5.78 -3.65
CA GLN A 346 -2.49 -4.53 -3.03
C GLN A 346 -1.78 -3.36 -3.71
N LEU A 347 -2.42 -2.67 -4.64
CA LEU A 347 -1.75 -1.72 -5.53
C LEU A 347 -2.43 -0.35 -5.50
N ILE A 348 -1.62 0.71 -5.55
CA ILE A 348 -2.05 2.07 -5.86
C ILE A 348 -1.21 2.56 -7.05
N PHE A 349 -1.82 2.61 -8.22
CA PHE A 349 -1.25 3.14 -9.45
C PHE A 349 -1.63 4.60 -9.61
N SER A 350 -0.65 5.47 -9.82
CA SER A 350 -0.85 6.86 -10.22
C SER A 350 -0.23 7.09 -11.59
N ILE A 351 -1.04 7.58 -12.53
CA ILE A 351 -0.70 7.70 -13.96
C ILE A 351 -0.92 9.15 -14.39
N PRO A 352 0.09 10.03 -14.24
CA PRO A 352 -0.05 11.48 -14.46
C PRO A 352 -0.57 11.87 -15.84
N SER A 353 -0.07 11.23 -16.90
CA SER A 353 -0.43 11.58 -18.28
C SER A 353 -1.89 11.28 -18.63
N LEU A 354 -2.55 10.43 -17.83
CA LEU A 354 -3.96 10.09 -18.01
C LEU A 354 -4.84 10.70 -16.90
N ASP A 355 -4.25 11.42 -15.95
CA ASP A 355 -4.93 11.95 -14.77
C ASP A 355 -5.78 10.87 -14.06
N MET A 356 -5.17 9.69 -13.90
CA MET A 356 -5.85 8.46 -13.53
C MET A 356 -5.17 7.76 -12.35
N VAL A 357 -5.99 7.20 -11.46
CA VAL A 357 -5.58 6.33 -10.36
C VAL A 357 -6.28 4.98 -10.49
N ILE A 358 -5.53 3.90 -10.36
CA ILE A 358 -6.07 2.54 -10.32
C ILE A 358 -5.70 1.90 -8.98
N VAL A 359 -6.67 1.31 -8.30
CA VAL A 359 -6.48 0.62 -7.02
C VAL A 359 -6.93 -0.82 -7.14
N THR A 360 -6.14 -1.72 -6.56
CA THR A 360 -6.50 -3.14 -6.48
C THR A 360 -6.23 -3.68 -5.08
N THR A 361 -7.06 -4.61 -4.63
CA THR A 361 -6.78 -5.52 -3.52
C THR A 361 -7.04 -6.94 -4.00
N ALA A 362 -6.22 -7.91 -3.58
CA ALA A 362 -6.30 -9.30 -4.05
C ALA A 362 -5.71 -10.32 -3.04
N GLY A 363 -5.94 -11.61 -3.30
CA GLY A 363 -5.59 -12.70 -2.38
C GLY A 363 -4.26 -13.42 -2.67
N GLY A 364 -3.52 -13.05 -3.71
CA GLY A 364 -2.36 -13.83 -4.21
C GLY A 364 -1.07 -13.69 -3.40
N TYR A 365 -1.16 -13.74 -2.08
CA TYR A 365 -0.04 -13.48 -1.18
C TYR A 365 1.11 -14.49 -1.36
N GLY A 366 2.34 -13.98 -1.57
CA GLY A 366 3.52 -14.83 -1.69
C GLY A 366 3.68 -15.52 -3.05
N ASP A 367 2.77 -15.28 -4.00
CA ASP A 367 2.89 -15.70 -5.40
C ASP A 367 3.30 -14.50 -6.27
N PRO A 368 4.56 -14.41 -6.72
CA PRO A 368 4.98 -13.33 -7.62
C PRO A 368 4.21 -13.31 -8.95
N THR A 369 3.69 -14.46 -9.40
CA THR A 369 2.95 -14.55 -10.65
C THR A 369 1.57 -13.91 -10.56
N SER A 370 0.97 -13.87 -9.35
CA SER A 370 -0.25 -13.10 -9.06
C SER A 370 -0.08 -11.62 -9.35
N ILE A 371 0.97 -11.02 -8.80
CA ILE A 371 1.24 -9.60 -9.01
C ILE A 371 1.48 -9.32 -10.49
N GLN A 372 2.20 -10.19 -11.21
CA GLN A 372 2.37 -10.05 -12.66
C GLN A 372 1.02 -10.08 -13.40
N ARG A 373 0.13 -11.04 -13.11
CA ARG A 373 -1.19 -11.13 -13.75
C ARG A 373 -2.02 -9.88 -13.50
N ILE A 374 -2.01 -9.36 -12.27
CA ILE A 374 -2.71 -8.14 -11.90
C ILE A 374 -2.15 -6.93 -12.68
N LEU A 375 -0.83 -6.80 -12.75
CA LEU A 375 -0.17 -5.74 -13.52
C LEU A 375 -0.53 -5.81 -14.99
N ASP A 376 -0.58 -7.00 -15.58
CA ASP A 376 -0.99 -7.18 -16.98
C ASP A 376 -2.43 -6.68 -17.21
N VAL A 377 -3.34 -6.95 -16.28
CA VAL A 377 -4.73 -6.47 -16.35
C VAL A 377 -4.78 -4.94 -16.26
N ILE A 378 -3.99 -4.34 -15.36
CA ILE A 378 -3.88 -2.88 -15.22
C ILE A 378 -3.33 -2.26 -16.51
N GLU A 379 -2.28 -2.84 -17.10
CA GLU A 379 -1.74 -2.37 -18.37
C GLU A 379 -2.78 -2.42 -19.48
N LYS A 380 -3.59 -3.50 -19.57
CA LYS A 380 -4.71 -3.55 -20.51
C LYS A 380 -5.69 -2.39 -20.28
N ILE A 381 -6.08 -2.11 -19.04
CA ILE A 381 -6.97 -0.97 -18.71
C ILE A 381 -6.36 0.35 -19.18
N ILE A 382 -5.07 0.59 -18.92
CA ILE A 382 -4.35 1.78 -19.39
C ILE A 382 -4.47 1.93 -20.91
N THR A 383 -4.34 0.85 -21.67
CA THR A 383 -4.46 0.89 -23.14
C THR A 383 -5.88 1.15 -23.66
N THR A 384 -6.90 1.09 -22.80
CA THR A 384 -8.28 1.44 -23.20
C THR A 384 -8.59 2.92 -23.05
N ALA A 385 -7.73 3.70 -22.39
CA ALA A 385 -7.96 5.13 -22.20
C ALA A 385 -7.89 5.90 -23.55
N LYS A 386 -8.88 6.76 -23.78
CA LYS A 386 -8.94 7.69 -24.93
C LYS A 386 -8.16 8.97 -24.68
#